data_AF-A0A4W5KDA0-F1
#
_entry.id   AF-A0A4W5KDA0-F1
#
_cell.length_a   1.000
_cell.length_b   1.000
_cell.length_c   1.000
_cell.angle_alpha   90.00
_cell.angle_beta   90.00
_cell.angle_gamma   90.00
#
_symmetry.space_group_name_H-M   'P 1'
#
loop_
_entity.id
_entity.type
_entity.pdbx_description
1 polymer ?
#
loop_
_entity_poly.entity_id
_entity_poly.type
_entity_poly.pdbx_seq_one_letter_code
_entity_poly.pdbx_strand_id
1 'polypeptide(L)'
;MASMLEQSEHINTMCLFSFFMFLQDVVPDWQQAASNILVAVGNKYINDIMEEILSKFQPGILPHFFVVQTLASLSESNVYGMVPFLNAILGTMLPMLGMAKQDNMKWVFSSALSHFSESILEYLANLDKAPDPTVRKDTFSSEIYAAYDILYCNWIQSRDSKVRLTVAEAVGSMSHLMAHDKLEEQLPKLIPTILSLYKKNTEHYVISKVGRPLMTAAGVLYRELSAVCRAPPGGRAPPGGMLVMFSCQDVWLSWHGNGS
;
A
#
# COMPACT_ATOMS: atom_id res chain seq x y z
N MET A 1 28.28 -8.74 -30.63
CA MET A 1 28.83 -7.52 -30.00
C MET A 1 27.76 -6.77 -29.21
N ALA A 2 26.60 -6.42 -29.79
CA ALA A 2 25.49 -5.83 -29.04
C ALA A 2 24.98 -6.70 -27.87
N SER A 3 24.82 -8.01 -28.09
CA SER A 3 24.39 -8.98 -27.05
C SER A 3 25.39 -9.18 -25.91
N MET A 4 26.70 -9.02 -26.17
CA MET A 4 27.74 -9.13 -25.15
C MET A 4 27.86 -7.84 -24.32
N LEU A 5 27.57 -6.68 -24.92
CA LEU A 5 27.50 -5.40 -24.20
C LEU A 5 26.27 -5.38 -23.28
N GLU A 6 25.10 -5.83 -23.75
CA GLU A 6 23.90 -6.00 -22.90
C GLU A 6 24.16 -6.96 -21.73
N GLN A 7 24.81 -8.10 -21.95
CA GLN A 7 25.19 -9.02 -20.86
C GLN A 7 26.21 -8.41 -19.88
N SER A 8 27.15 -7.58 -20.35
CA SER A 8 28.12 -6.91 -19.46
C SER A 8 27.49 -5.77 -18.65
N GLU A 9 26.53 -5.03 -19.21
CA GLU A 9 25.75 -4.04 -18.47
C GLU A 9 24.86 -4.71 -17.44
N HIS A 10 24.24 -5.85 -17.79
CA HIS A 10 23.40 -6.65 -16.91
C HIS A 10 24.19 -7.18 -15.69
N ILE A 11 25.37 -7.75 -15.89
CA ILE A 11 26.22 -8.24 -14.80
C ILE A 11 26.73 -7.09 -13.91
N ASN A 12 27.06 -5.93 -14.49
CA ASN A 12 27.49 -4.77 -13.72
C ASN A 12 26.33 -4.10 -12.95
N THR A 13 25.11 -4.10 -13.49
CA THR A 13 23.92 -3.61 -12.77
C THR A 13 23.49 -4.53 -11.63
N MET A 14 23.57 -5.86 -11.82
CA MET A 14 23.34 -6.85 -10.76
C MET A 14 24.38 -6.73 -9.62
N CYS A 15 25.66 -6.58 -9.96
CA CYS A 15 26.72 -6.36 -8.96
C CYS A 15 26.55 -5.02 -8.20
N LEU A 16 26.15 -3.94 -8.88
CA LEU A 16 25.84 -2.65 -8.24
C LEU A 16 24.61 -2.74 -7.33
N PHE A 17 23.56 -3.46 -7.75
CA PHE A 17 22.37 -3.75 -6.96
C PHE A 17 22.72 -4.46 -5.65
N SER A 18 23.47 -5.56 -5.75
CA SER A 18 23.92 -6.34 -4.60
C SER A 18 24.81 -5.56 -3.63
N PHE A 19 25.68 -4.71 -4.16
CA PHE A 19 26.62 -3.93 -3.37
C PHE A 19 25.94 -2.74 -2.69
N PHE A 20 25.13 -1.94 -3.39
CA PHE A 20 24.60 -0.69 -2.82
C PHE A 20 23.38 -0.85 -1.91
N MET A 21 22.49 -1.82 -2.17
CA MET A 21 21.26 -1.95 -1.37
C MET A 21 21.45 -2.68 -0.04
N PHE A 22 22.48 -3.52 0.06
CA PHE A 22 22.68 -4.41 1.22
C PHE A 22 23.94 -4.08 2.05
N LEU A 23 24.76 -3.10 1.65
CA LEU A 23 25.85 -2.58 2.48
C LEU A 23 25.33 -1.53 3.48
N GLN A 24 25.57 -1.81 4.76
CA GLN A 24 25.09 -1.05 5.91
C GLN A 24 25.84 0.28 6.15
N ASP A 25 26.96 0.51 5.44
CA ASP A 25 27.92 1.60 5.69
C ASP A 25 27.96 2.67 4.56
N VAL A 26 26.91 2.76 3.75
CA VAL A 26 26.84 3.71 2.63
C VAL A 26 26.07 4.98 3.02
N VAL A 27 26.55 6.15 2.59
CA VAL A 27 25.89 7.44 2.83
C VAL A 27 24.44 7.41 2.31
N PRO A 28 23.43 7.89 3.08
CA PRO A 28 22.02 7.82 2.70
C PRO A 28 21.69 8.38 1.30
N ASP A 29 22.39 9.44 0.88
CA ASP A 29 22.21 10.06 -0.44
C ASP A 29 22.59 9.12 -1.59
N TRP A 30 23.62 8.30 -1.40
CA TRP A 30 24.05 7.33 -2.40
C TRP A 30 23.10 6.14 -2.46
N GLN A 31 22.54 5.72 -1.33
CA GLN A 31 21.52 4.67 -1.28
C GLN A 31 20.22 5.13 -1.98
N GLN A 32 19.82 6.39 -1.80
CA GLN A 32 18.68 6.96 -2.53
C GLN A 32 18.96 7.05 -4.04
N ALA A 33 20.16 7.50 -4.44
CA ALA A 33 20.54 7.55 -5.85
C ALA A 33 20.55 6.15 -6.49
N ALA A 34 21.11 5.15 -5.78
CA ALA A 34 21.11 3.76 -6.21
C ALA A 34 19.68 3.21 -6.34
N SER A 35 18.80 3.50 -5.37
CA SER A 35 17.38 3.14 -5.45
C SER A 35 16.73 3.73 -6.70
N ASN A 36 16.98 5.00 -7.02
CA ASN A 36 16.38 5.65 -8.20
C ASN A 36 16.88 5.03 -9.52
N ILE A 37 18.18 4.75 -9.63
CA ILE A 37 18.76 4.07 -10.78
C ILE A 37 18.14 2.68 -10.93
N LEU A 38 18.01 1.95 -9.82
CA LEU A 38 17.44 0.62 -9.82
C LEU A 38 15.97 0.61 -10.25
N VAL A 39 15.17 1.57 -9.78
CA VAL A 39 13.78 1.74 -10.24
C VAL A 39 13.73 1.99 -11.74
N ALA A 40 14.63 2.83 -12.26
CA ALA A 40 14.71 3.10 -13.70
C ALA A 40 15.09 1.84 -14.52
N VAL A 41 16.04 1.05 -14.04
CA VAL A 41 16.47 -0.20 -14.69
C VAL A 41 15.41 -1.31 -14.55
N GLY A 42 14.72 -1.36 -13.40
CA GLY A 42 13.64 -2.31 -13.08
C GLY A 42 12.43 -2.19 -13.99
N ASN A 43 12.23 -1.07 -14.68
CA ASN A 43 11.21 -0.96 -15.71
C ASN A 43 11.52 -1.83 -16.95
N LYS A 44 12.79 -2.16 -17.21
CA LYS A 44 13.22 -2.97 -18.37
C LYS A 44 13.58 -4.42 -17.99
N TYR A 45 14.23 -4.62 -16.83
CA TYR A 45 14.76 -5.92 -16.39
C TYR A 45 14.16 -6.36 -15.05
N ILE A 46 12.83 -6.29 -14.92
CA ILE A 46 12.14 -6.55 -13.64
C ILE A 46 12.37 -7.97 -13.13
N ASN A 47 12.36 -8.98 -14.01
CA ASN A 47 12.46 -10.38 -13.60
C ASN A 47 13.81 -10.67 -12.95
N ASP A 48 14.90 -10.23 -13.57
CA ASP A 48 16.26 -10.43 -13.06
C ASP A 48 16.46 -9.67 -11.74
N ILE A 49 16.00 -8.41 -11.66
CA ILE A 49 16.08 -7.60 -10.44
C ILE A 49 15.27 -8.25 -9.31
N MET A 50 14.06 -8.73 -9.60
CA MET A 50 13.21 -9.36 -8.60
C MET A 50 13.75 -10.70 -8.13
N GLU A 51 14.32 -11.52 -9.01
CA GLU A 51 15.00 -12.76 -8.62
C GLU A 51 16.15 -12.47 -7.64
N GLU A 52 16.95 -11.44 -7.93
CA GLU A 52 18.04 -11.05 -7.05
C GLU A 52 17.56 -10.46 -5.71
N ILE A 53 16.57 -9.55 -5.71
CA ILE A 53 15.97 -9.01 -4.48
C ILE A 53 15.43 -10.17 -3.63
N LEU A 54 14.60 -11.04 -4.21
CA LEU A 54 13.92 -12.12 -3.49
C LEU A 54 14.90 -13.17 -2.96
N SER A 55 16.04 -13.39 -3.62
CA SER A 55 17.09 -14.30 -3.11
C SER A 55 17.68 -13.85 -1.76
N LYS A 56 17.66 -12.54 -1.49
CA LYS A 56 18.21 -11.91 -0.28
C LYS A 56 17.15 -11.44 0.71
N PHE A 57 15.93 -11.23 0.23
CA PHE A 57 14.80 -10.77 1.01
C PHE A 57 14.17 -11.96 1.75
N GLN A 58 14.79 -12.38 2.85
CA GLN A 58 14.41 -13.59 3.60
C GLN A 58 13.51 -13.27 4.80
N PRO A 59 12.50 -14.11 5.10
CA PRO A 59 11.59 -13.89 6.22
C PRO A 59 12.32 -13.92 7.57
N GLY A 60 11.89 -13.08 8.50
CA GLY A 60 12.43 -13.05 9.87
C GLY A 60 13.72 -12.24 10.07
N ILE A 61 14.25 -11.63 9.01
CA ILE A 61 15.35 -10.66 9.09
C ILE A 61 14.81 -9.30 8.67
N LEU A 62 14.99 -8.26 9.49
CA LEU A 62 14.51 -6.92 9.17
C LEU A 62 15.37 -6.32 8.05
N PRO A 63 14.79 -6.00 6.87
CA PRO A 63 15.53 -5.46 5.74
C PRO A 63 15.95 -4.00 6.00
N HIS A 64 16.94 -3.54 5.23
CA HIS A 64 17.31 -2.13 5.23
C HIS A 64 16.18 -1.25 4.71
N PHE A 65 16.08 -0.02 5.21
CA PHE A 65 15.02 0.94 4.86
C PHE A 65 14.85 1.10 3.34
N PHE A 66 15.97 1.31 2.64
CA PHE A 66 15.95 1.52 1.18
C PHE A 66 15.49 0.29 0.40
N VAL A 67 15.65 -0.94 0.93
CA VAL A 67 15.13 -2.13 0.26
C VAL A 67 13.62 -2.09 0.16
N VAL A 68 12.95 -1.77 1.27
CA VAL A 68 11.49 -1.64 1.32
C VAL A 68 11.03 -0.45 0.49
N GLN A 69 11.78 0.66 0.52
CA GLN A 69 11.47 1.85 -0.27
C GLN A 69 11.58 1.60 -1.78
N THR A 70 12.64 0.92 -2.24
CA THR A 70 12.80 0.58 -3.66
C THR A 70 11.67 -0.32 -4.13
N LEU A 71 11.29 -1.35 -3.35
CA LEU A 71 10.16 -2.21 -3.69
C LEU A 71 8.88 -1.39 -3.89
N ALA A 72 8.61 -0.43 -2.98
CA ALA A 72 7.48 0.48 -3.09
C ALA A 72 7.53 1.32 -4.39
N SER A 73 8.70 1.88 -4.72
CA SER A 73 8.87 2.68 -5.94
C SER A 73 8.80 1.84 -7.23
N LEU A 74 9.28 0.59 -7.21
CA LEU A 74 9.14 -0.34 -8.35
C LEU A 74 7.68 -0.70 -8.61
N SER A 75 6.88 -0.88 -7.54
CA SER A 75 5.45 -1.15 -7.69
C SER A 75 4.68 0.03 -8.30
N GLU A 76 5.12 1.26 -8.04
CA GLU A 76 4.55 2.48 -8.62
C GLU A 76 5.01 2.67 -10.09
N SER A 77 6.27 2.39 -10.40
CA SER A 77 6.83 2.62 -11.75
C SER A 77 6.50 1.50 -12.75
N ASN A 78 6.37 0.25 -12.27
CA ASN A 78 6.17 -0.93 -13.09
C ASN A 78 5.11 -1.87 -12.50
N VAL A 79 3.86 -1.43 -12.52
CA VAL A 79 2.71 -2.19 -12.00
C VAL A 79 2.65 -3.60 -12.60
N TYR A 80 2.71 -3.73 -13.93
CA TYR A 80 2.52 -5.00 -14.62
C TYR A 80 3.65 -6.00 -14.38
N GLY A 81 4.89 -5.52 -14.28
CA GLY A 81 6.04 -6.37 -13.96
C GLY A 81 6.09 -6.77 -12.49
N MET A 82 5.60 -5.92 -11.58
CA MET A 82 5.76 -6.11 -10.14
C MET A 82 4.68 -6.99 -9.52
N VAL A 83 3.41 -6.83 -9.93
CA VAL A 83 2.26 -7.52 -9.32
C VAL A 83 2.40 -9.04 -9.24
N PRO A 84 2.94 -9.75 -10.25
CA PRO A 84 3.19 -11.20 -10.16
C PRO A 84 4.09 -11.61 -8.98
N PHE A 85 5.00 -10.74 -8.52
CA PHE A 85 5.91 -11.02 -7.40
C PHE A 85 5.35 -10.59 -6.04
N LEU A 86 4.32 -9.73 -6.01
CA LEU A 86 3.85 -9.10 -4.77
C LEU A 86 3.35 -10.10 -3.74
N ASN A 87 2.75 -11.23 -4.15
CA ASN A 87 2.26 -12.20 -3.18
C ASN A 87 3.41 -12.83 -2.36
N ALA A 88 4.52 -13.17 -3.04
CA ALA A 88 5.71 -13.69 -2.38
C ALA A 88 6.38 -12.65 -1.48
N ILE A 89 6.43 -11.39 -1.93
CA ILE A 89 6.97 -10.28 -1.14
C ILE A 89 6.13 -10.06 0.12
N LEU A 90 4.81 -9.98 -0.02
CA LEU A 90 3.88 -9.78 1.10
C LEU A 90 4.03 -10.88 2.14
N GLY A 91 4.01 -12.15 1.72
CA GLY A 91 4.20 -13.29 2.61
C GLY A 91 5.53 -13.23 3.38
N THR A 92 6.59 -12.75 2.73
CA THR A 92 7.91 -12.57 3.35
C THR A 92 7.96 -11.38 4.33
N MET A 93 7.23 -10.31 4.03
CA MET A 93 7.15 -9.10 4.86
C MET A 93 6.35 -9.31 6.15
N LEU A 94 5.32 -10.16 6.16
CA LEU A 94 4.46 -10.38 7.33
C LEU A 94 5.23 -10.58 8.65
N PRO A 95 6.18 -11.52 8.78
CA PRO A 95 6.95 -11.68 10.01
C PRO A 95 7.81 -10.44 10.35
N MET A 96 8.26 -9.68 9.35
CA MET A 96 9.08 -8.48 9.54
C MET A 96 8.27 -7.30 10.11
N LEU A 97 6.97 -7.22 9.81
CA LEU A 97 6.09 -6.20 10.37
C LEU A 97 6.07 -6.27 11.90
N GLY A 98 6.03 -7.47 12.49
CA GLY A 98 6.13 -7.64 13.95
C GLY A 98 7.47 -7.16 14.55
N MET A 99 8.53 -7.12 13.75
CA MET A 99 9.87 -6.72 14.16
C MET A 99 10.13 -5.22 14.03
N ALA A 100 9.35 -4.51 13.20
CA ALA A 100 9.53 -3.09 12.91
C ALA A 100 9.08 -2.20 14.09
N LYS A 101 9.99 -1.98 15.04
CA LYS A 101 9.75 -1.14 16.22
C LYS A 101 9.96 0.35 15.96
N GLN A 102 10.90 0.70 15.10
CA GLN A 102 11.26 2.09 14.80
C GLN A 102 10.22 2.75 13.89
N ASP A 103 9.93 4.03 14.15
CA ASP A 103 8.89 4.76 13.42
C ASP A 103 9.22 4.96 11.93
N ASN A 104 10.51 5.16 11.59
CA ASN A 104 10.95 5.20 10.19
C ASN A 104 10.66 3.88 9.45
N MET A 105 10.84 2.74 10.14
CA MET A 105 10.53 1.44 9.55
C MET A 105 9.02 1.25 9.40
N LYS A 106 8.22 1.58 10.42
CA LYS A 106 6.75 1.53 10.31
C LYS A 106 6.25 2.39 9.15
N TRP A 107 6.84 3.57 8.97
CA TRP A 107 6.51 4.45 7.86
C TRP A 107 6.80 3.80 6.51
N VAL A 108 8.01 3.28 6.28
CA VAL A 108 8.37 2.71 4.96
C VAL A 108 7.60 1.43 4.66
N PHE A 109 7.36 0.57 5.66
CA PHE A 109 6.53 -0.61 5.50
C PHE A 109 5.08 -0.26 5.16
N SER A 110 4.51 0.74 5.85
CA SER A 110 3.15 1.20 5.56
C SER A 110 3.06 1.82 4.16
N SER A 111 4.05 2.63 3.76
CA SER A 111 4.11 3.22 2.43
C SER A 111 4.19 2.14 1.35
N ALA A 112 5.04 1.11 1.54
CA ALA A 112 5.17 0.00 0.60
C ALA A 112 3.86 -0.79 0.47
N LEU A 113 3.20 -1.13 1.59
CA LEU A 113 1.92 -1.83 1.58
C LEU A 113 0.81 -1.02 0.88
N SER A 114 0.83 0.32 1.03
CA SER A 114 -0.10 1.18 0.29
C SER A 114 0.14 1.09 -1.21
N HIS A 115 1.38 1.28 -1.66
CA HIS A 115 1.72 1.21 -3.09
C HIS A 115 1.43 -0.17 -3.67
N PHE A 116 1.79 -1.25 -2.99
CA PHE A 116 1.46 -2.60 -3.44
C PHE A 116 -0.05 -2.78 -3.62
N SER A 117 -0.84 -2.27 -2.68
CA SER A 117 -2.29 -2.35 -2.77
C SER A 117 -2.83 -1.58 -3.98
N GLU A 118 -2.33 -0.37 -4.21
CA GLU A 118 -2.70 0.45 -5.36
C GLU A 118 -2.28 -0.20 -6.69
N SER A 119 -1.06 -0.72 -6.79
CA SER A 119 -0.57 -1.44 -7.97
C SER A 119 -1.41 -2.68 -8.28
N ILE A 120 -1.80 -3.47 -7.27
CA ILE A 120 -2.69 -4.62 -7.47
C ILE A 120 -4.05 -4.16 -8.00
N LEU A 121 -4.63 -3.10 -7.42
CA LEU A 121 -5.92 -2.57 -7.88
C LEU A 121 -5.84 -2.04 -9.31
N GLU A 122 -4.76 -1.34 -9.67
CA GLU A 122 -4.52 -0.84 -11.02
C GLU A 122 -4.37 -1.97 -12.03
N TYR A 123 -3.63 -3.03 -11.66
CA TYR A 123 -3.46 -4.23 -12.48
C TYR A 123 -4.80 -4.92 -12.73
N LEU A 124 -5.60 -5.13 -11.67
CA LEU A 124 -6.92 -5.75 -11.77
C LEU A 124 -7.93 -4.89 -12.55
N ALA A 125 -7.78 -3.57 -12.54
CA ALA A 125 -8.60 -2.65 -13.32
C ALA A 125 -8.26 -2.66 -14.83
N ASN A 126 -7.04 -3.05 -15.19
CA ASN A 126 -6.53 -3.05 -16.57
C ASN A 126 -6.05 -4.45 -17.01
N LEU A 127 -6.82 -5.49 -16.67
CA LEU A 127 -6.49 -6.88 -17.01
C LEU A 127 -6.32 -7.13 -18.52
N ASP A 128 -6.92 -6.28 -19.36
CA ASP A 128 -6.76 -6.33 -20.82
C ASP A 128 -5.32 -6.04 -21.28
N LYS A 129 -4.55 -5.29 -20.49
CA LYS A 129 -3.14 -4.96 -20.74
C LYS A 129 -2.18 -5.81 -19.92
N ALA A 130 -2.72 -6.61 -19.01
CA ALA A 130 -1.93 -7.36 -18.07
C ALA A 130 -1.17 -8.50 -18.77
N PRO A 131 0.11 -8.72 -18.41
CA PRO A 131 0.90 -9.83 -18.92
C PRO A 131 0.36 -11.19 -18.45
N ASP A 132 -0.33 -11.23 -17.30
CA ASP A 132 -0.98 -12.42 -16.77
C ASP A 132 -2.43 -12.10 -16.32
N PRO A 133 -3.44 -12.40 -17.16
CA PRO A 133 -4.83 -12.15 -16.83
C PRO A 133 -5.40 -13.14 -15.79
N THR A 134 -4.62 -14.13 -15.34
CA THR A 134 -5.07 -15.12 -14.35
C THR A 134 -4.92 -14.62 -12.91
N VAL A 135 -4.25 -13.49 -12.70
CA VAL A 135 -4.11 -12.84 -11.40
C VAL A 135 -5.48 -12.42 -10.88
N ARG A 136 -5.83 -12.87 -9.67
CA ARG A 136 -7.11 -12.57 -9.03
C ARG A 136 -6.88 -11.81 -7.73
N LYS A 137 -7.88 -11.01 -7.35
CA LYS A 137 -7.92 -10.34 -6.04
C LYS A 137 -7.70 -11.33 -4.88
N ASP A 138 -8.35 -12.49 -4.97
CA ASP A 138 -8.30 -13.53 -3.93
C ASP A 138 -6.88 -14.03 -3.63
N THR A 139 -5.97 -13.96 -4.61
CA THR A 139 -4.58 -14.39 -4.47
C THR A 139 -3.82 -13.60 -3.41
N PHE A 140 -4.21 -12.35 -3.16
CA PHE A 140 -3.52 -11.45 -2.22
C PHE A 140 -4.31 -11.21 -0.93
N SER A 141 -5.59 -11.59 -0.89
CA SER A 141 -6.51 -11.19 0.18
C SER A 141 -6.08 -11.66 1.57
N SER A 142 -5.45 -12.84 1.66
CA SER A 142 -4.98 -13.42 2.93
C SER A 142 -3.81 -12.62 3.52
N GLU A 143 -2.79 -12.39 2.71
CA GLU A 143 -1.56 -11.68 3.08
C GLU A 143 -1.86 -10.21 3.37
N ILE A 144 -2.71 -9.59 2.55
CA ILE A 144 -3.18 -8.21 2.77
C ILE A 144 -3.94 -8.10 4.09
N TYR A 145 -4.84 -9.05 4.41
CA TYR A 145 -5.56 -9.02 5.67
C TYR A 145 -4.63 -9.17 6.88
N ALA A 146 -3.66 -10.08 6.81
CA ALA A 146 -2.68 -10.27 7.88
C ALA A 146 -1.84 -9.00 8.11
N ALA A 147 -1.39 -8.34 7.03
CA ALA A 147 -0.68 -7.06 7.13
C ALA A 147 -1.58 -5.94 7.68
N TYR A 148 -2.81 -5.85 7.18
CA TYR A 148 -3.83 -4.90 7.64
C TYR A 148 -4.04 -5.01 9.15
N ASP A 149 -4.21 -6.23 9.69
CA ASP A 149 -4.50 -6.43 11.11
C ASP A 149 -3.34 -5.94 11.99
N ILE A 150 -2.09 -6.24 11.60
CA ILE A 150 -0.90 -5.76 12.29
C ILE A 150 -0.84 -4.23 12.30
N LEU A 151 -1.07 -3.59 11.14
CA LEU A 151 -1.02 -2.13 11.00
C LEU A 151 -2.13 -1.46 11.81
N TYR A 152 -3.36 -1.96 11.69
CA TYR A 152 -4.53 -1.41 12.37
C TYR A 152 -4.44 -1.58 13.88
N CYS A 153 -4.09 -2.76 14.38
CA CYS A 153 -4.02 -3.00 15.82
C CYS A 153 -2.82 -2.31 16.48
N ASN A 154 -1.66 -2.28 15.82
CA ASN A 154 -0.42 -1.89 16.49
C ASN A 154 0.09 -0.50 16.09
N TRP A 155 -0.16 -0.02 14.87
CA TRP A 155 0.54 1.17 14.34
C TRP A 155 -0.37 2.38 14.10
N ILE A 156 -1.68 2.20 13.95
CA ILE A 156 -2.61 3.32 13.67
C ILE A 156 -2.67 4.36 14.80
N GLN A 157 -2.32 3.95 16.03
CA GLN A 157 -2.25 4.80 17.21
C GLN A 157 -0.84 5.34 17.50
N SER A 158 0.08 5.30 16.52
CA SER A 158 1.45 5.80 16.69
C SER A 158 1.47 7.24 17.20
N ARG A 159 2.50 7.61 17.97
CA ARG A 159 2.67 8.99 18.46
C ARG A 159 3.12 9.94 17.35
N ASP A 160 3.85 9.41 16.37
CA ASP A 160 4.30 10.15 15.20
C ASP A 160 3.14 10.38 14.20
N SER A 161 2.91 11.64 13.82
CA SER A 161 1.80 12.02 12.93
C SER A 161 1.99 11.49 11.51
N LYS A 162 3.22 11.45 11.01
CA LYS A 162 3.56 10.96 9.67
C LYS A 162 3.29 9.46 9.57
N VAL A 163 3.70 8.67 10.56
CA VAL A 163 3.41 7.23 10.64
C VAL A 163 1.92 6.99 10.72
N ARG A 164 1.19 7.67 11.63
CA ARG A 164 -0.27 7.49 11.73
C ARG A 164 -0.98 7.70 10.40
N LEU A 165 -0.55 8.73 9.68
CA LEU A 165 -1.16 9.11 8.41
C LEU A 165 -0.93 8.06 7.33
N THR A 166 0.33 7.66 7.14
CA THR A 166 0.69 6.65 6.14
C THR A 166 0.11 5.29 6.49
N VAL A 167 0.01 4.93 7.78
CA VAL A 167 -0.70 3.71 8.22
C VAL A 167 -2.18 3.78 7.87
N ALA A 168 -2.84 4.91 8.11
CA ALA A 168 -4.26 5.07 7.78
C ALA A 168 -4.52 4.98 6.26
N GLU A 169 -3.62 5.56 5.46
CA GLU A 169 -3.63 5.44 4.00
C GLU A 169 -3.47 3.98 3.56
N ALA A 170 -2.46 3.27 4.07
CA ALA A 170 -2.23 1.87 3.76
C ALA A 170 -3.43 0.98 4.15
N VAL A 171 -3.97 1.17 5.36
CA VAL A 171 -5.17 0.48 5.86
C VAL A 171 -6.37 0.73 4.94
N GLY A 172 -6.51 1.95 4.44
CA GLY A 172 -7.51 2.32 3.45
C GLY A 172 -7.36 1.53 2.15
N SER A 173 -6.18 1.59 1.51
CA SER A 173 -5.90 0.90 0.25
C SER A 173 -6.03 -0.63 0.39
N MET A 174 -5.50 -1.21 1.47
CA MET A 174 -5.60 -2.66 1.76
C MET A 174 -7.04 -3.14 1.91
N SER A 175 -7.92 -2.32 2.49
CA SER A 175 -9.35 -2.68 2.68
C SER A 175 -10.04 -3.05 1.36
N HIS A 176 -9.59 -2.50 0.23
CA HIS A 176 -10.14 -2.79 -1.10
C HIS A 176 -9.80 -4.19 -1.60
N LEU A 177 -8.69 -4.75 -1.10
CA LEU A 177 -8.16 -6.06 -1.51
C LEU A 177 -8.55 -7.19 -0.55
N MET A 178 -9.13 -6.85 0.60
CA MET A 178 -9.67 -7.82 1.54
C MET A 178 -10.91 -8.54 0.99
N ALA A 179 -11.15 -9.74 1.52
CA ALA A 179 -12.40 -10.46 1.32
C ALA A 179 -13.57 -9.70 1.98
N HIS A 180 -14.75 -9.76 1.35
CA HIS A 180 -15.91 -8.97 1.74
C HIS A 180 -16.37 -9.25 3.18
N ASP A 181 -16.42 -10.53 3.56
CA ASP A 181 -16.76 -10.98 4.90
C ASP A 181 -15.82 -10.38 5.97
N LYS A 182 -14.51 -10.38 5.71
CA LYS A 182 -13.53 -9.81 6.62
C LYS A 182 -13.63 -8.30 6.72
N LEU A 183 -13.87 -7.61 5.61
CA LEU A 183 -14.05 -6.17 5.61
C LEU A 183 -15.28 -5.77 6.44
N GLU A 184 -16.42 -6.46 6.23
CA GLU A 184 -17.67 -6.21 6.95
C GLU A 184 -17.51 -6.33 8.47
N GLU A 185 -16.73 -7.31 8.94
CA GLU A 185 -16.37 -7.46 10.36
C GLU A 185 -15.52 -6.29 10.91
N GLN A 186 -14.69 -5.67 10.07
CA GLN A 186 -13.80 -4.56 10.47
C GLN A 186 -14.44 -3.18 10.35
N LEU A 187 -15.46 -3.01 9.49
CA LEU A 187 -16.14 -1.72 9.26
C LEU A 187 -16.58 -0.99 10.55
N PRO A 188 -17.19 -1.66 11.55
CA PRO A 188 -17.63 -1.00 12.78
C PRO A 188 -16.47 -0.41 13.60
N LYS A 189 -15.24 -0.93 13.43
CA LYS A 189 -14.03 -0.43 14.10
C LYS A 189 -13.31 0.61 13.24
N LEU A 190 -13.28 0.41 11.92
CA LEU A 190 -12.63 1.31 10.97
C LEU A 190 -13.27 2.69 10.95
N ILE A 191 -14.61 2.75 10.89
CA ILE A 191 -15.35 4.00 10.76
C ILE A 191 -15.03 4.97 11.92
N PRO A 192 -15.16 4.59 13.20
CA PRO A 192 -14.78 5.46 14.31
C PRO A 192 -13.32 5.91 14.29
N THR A 193 -12.39 5.03 13.92
CA THR A 193 -10.96 5.34 13.88
C THR A 193 -10.65 6.41 12.83
N ILE A 194 -11.18 6.26 11.62
CA ILE A 194 -10.98 7.23 10.53
C ILE A 194 -11.59 8.59 10.91
N LEU A 195 -12.79 8.60 11.50
CA LEU A 195 -13.42 9.83 11.97
C LEU A 195 -12.62 10.52 13.08
N SER A 196 -12.02 9.75 13.99
CA SER A 196 -11.13 10.30 15.02
C SER A 196 -9.85 10.88 14.42
N LEU A 197 -9.30 10.28 13.37
CA LEU A 197 -8.11 10.80 12.68
C LEU A 197 -8.42 12.10 11.93
N TYR A 198 -9.59 12.18 11.29
CA TYR A 198 -10.05 13.40 10.64
C TYR A 198 -10.22 14.57 11.62
N LYS A 199 -10.82 14.32 12.78
CA LYS A 199 -11.04 15.35 13.81
C LYS A 199 -9.76 15.87 14.48
N LYS A 200 -8.70 15.05 14.54
CA LYS A 200 -7.46 15.37 15.26
C LYS A 200 -6.42 16.10 14.40
N ASN A 201 -6.52 16.05 13.08
CA ASN A 201 -5.56 16.68 12.18
C ASN A 201 -6.14 17.99 11.65
N THR A 202 -5.83 19.10 12.31
CA THR A 202 -6.31 20.47 12.00
C THR A 202 -5.63 21.10 10.79
N GLU A 203 -4.62 20.43 10.20
CA GLU A 203 -3.87 20.97 9.06
C GLU A 203 -4.48 20.50 7.74
N HIS A 204 -5.23 21.40 7.12
CA HIS A 204 -5.83 21.27 5.79
C HIS A 204 -4.85 20.86 4.66
N TYR A 205 -3.54 20.97 4.90
CA TYR A 205 -2.48 20.58 3.94
C TYR A 205 -2.30 19.06 3.84
N VAL A 206 -2.60 18.32 4.91
CA VAL A 206 -2.49 16.86 4.99
C VAL A 206 -3.59 16.18 4.16
N ILE A 207 -4.70 16.87 3.89
CA ILE A 207 -5.86 16.37 3.13
C ILE A 207 -5.55 16.20 1.63
N SER A 208 -4.61 16.98 1.08
CA SER A 208 -4.31 16.95 -0.37
C SER A 208 -3.38 15.79 -0.77
N LYS A 209 -2.37 15.44 0.05
CA LYS A 209 -1.47 14.30 -0.24
C LYS A 209 -2.04 12.94 0.14
N VAL A 210 -2.91 12.90 1.15
CA VAL A 210 -3.57 11.70 1.68
C VAL A 210 -4.90 11.45 0.95
N GLY A 211 -5.24 12.36 0.02
CA GLY A 211 -6.51 12.44 -0.67
C GLY A 211 -6.87 11.16 -1.40
N ARG A 212 -5.98 10.55 -2.20
CA ARG A 212 -6.36 9.35 -2.96
C ARG A 212 -6.70 8.15 -2.06
N PRO A 213 -5.83 7.67 -1.17
CA PRO A 213 -6.13 6.50 -0.33
C PRO A 213 -7.26 6.74 0.68
N LEU A 214 -7.33 7.92 1.31
CA LEU A 214 -8.41 8.22 2.27
C LEU A 214 -9.74 8.52 1.58
N MET A 215 -9.75 9.10 0.37
CA MET A 215 -10.97 9.26 -0.45
C MET A 215 -11.39 7.93 -1.06
N THR A 216 -10.48 7.00 -1.34
CA THR A 216 -10.83 5.65 -1.78
C THR A 216 -11.28 4.79 -0.60
N ALA A 217 -10.71 4.95 0.61
CA ALA A 217 -11.25 4.37 1.84
C ALA A 217 -12.63 4.97 2.16
N ALA A 218 -12.80 6.29 2.06
CA ALA A 218 -14.11 6.93 2.16
C ALA A 218 -15.05 6.52 1.03
N GLY A 219 -14.54 6.23 -0.17
CA GLY A 219 -15.28 5.80 -1.35
C GLY A 219 -15.68 4.32 -1.31
N VAL A 220 -14.86 3.44 -0.72
CA VAL A 220 -15.19 2.05 -0.38
C VAL A 220 -16.11 2.01 0.82
N LEU A 221 -15.88 2.85 1.84
CA LEU A 221 -16.85 3.05 2.91
C LEU A 221 -18.18 3.56 2.34
N TYR A 222 -18.19 4.53 1.42
CA TYR A 222 -19.42 5.07 0.84
C TYR A 222 -20.11 4.07 -0.11
N ARG A 223 -19.35 3.33 -0.92
CA ARG A 223 -19.88 2.30 -1.84
C ARG A 223 -20.41 1.09 -1.07
N GLU A 224 -19.71 0.62 -0.03
CA GLU A 224 -20.16 -0.46 0.85
C GLU A 224 -21.30 0.00 1.79
N LEU A 225 -21.26 1.20 2.37
CA LEU A 225 -22.40 1.78 3.11
C LEU A 225 -23.63 1.96 2.20
N SER A 226 -23.43 2.34 0.93
CA SER A 226 -24.52 2.41 -0.06
C SER A 226 -25.06 1.05 -0.49
N ALA A 227 -24.27 -0.03 -0.34
CA ALA A 227 -24.68 -1.41 -0.59
C ALA A 227 -25.41 -2.00 0.61
N VAL A 228 -24.90 -1.79 1.83
CA VAL A 228 -25.54 -2.15 3.11
C VAL A 228 -26.86 -1.41 3.32
N CYS A 229 -26.98 -0.16 2.87
CA CYS A 229 -28.23 0.61 2.91
C CYS A 229 -29.24 0.22 1.81
N ARG A 230 -28.86 -0.63 0.84
CA ARG A 230 -29.72 -1.04 -0.29
C ARG A 230 -30.47 -2.36 -0.08
N ALA A 231 -30.40 -2.95 1.12
CA ALA A 231 -31.20 -4.11 1.47
C ALA A 231 -32.46 -3.71 2.26
N PRO A 232 -33.68 -3.77 1.69
CA PRO A 232 -34.91 -3.87 2.47
C PRO A 232 -35.26 -5.35 2.67
N PRO A 233 -35.76 -5.76 3.86
CA PRO A 233 -37.21 -5.67 4.03
C PRO A 233 -37.64 -5.38 5.48
N GLY A 234 -38.67 -4.56 5.62
CA GLY A 234 -39.45 -4.43 6.86
C GLY A 234 -39.05 -3.24 7.72
N GLY A 235 -39.84 -2.17 7.62
CA GLY A 235 -39.61 -0.90 8.28
C GLY A 235 -39.40 -0.98 9.80
N ARG A 236 -38.27 -0.45 10.24
CA ARG A 236 -38.11 0.25 11.51
C ARG A 236 -36.94 1.22 11.39
N ALA A 237 -37.12 2.45 11.87
CA ALA A 237 -36.13 3.52 11.77
C ALA A 237 -34.80 3.14 12.47
N PRO A 238 -33.63 3.48 11.90
CA PRO A 238 -32.35 3.10 12.50
C PRO A 238 -31.92 4.10 13.59
N PRO A 239 -31.27 3.62 14.67
CA PRO A 239 -30.80 4.45 15.78
C PRO A 239 -29.43 5.09 15.47
N GLY A 240 -29.25 6.36 15.85
CA GLY A 240 -27.99 7.03 16.24
C GLY A 240 -26.81 7.13 15.25
N GLY A 241 -26.50 6.09 14.50
CA GLY A 241 -25.33 6.00 13.60
C GLY A 241 -25.47 6.81 12.30
N MET A 242 -26.68 7.22 11.93
CA MET A 242 -26.93 7.97 10.69
C MET A 242 -26.47 9.44 10.77
N LEU A 243 -26.33 10.03 11.97
CA LEU A 243 -25.84 11.41 12.11
C LEU A 243 -24.40 11.58 11.62
N VAL A 244 -23.61 10.51 11.74
CA VAL A 244 -22.20 10.48 11.31
C VAL A 244 -22.11 10.38 9.78
N MET A 245 -23.07 9.70 9.14
CA MET A 245 -23.17 9.61 7.68
C MET A 245 -23.55 10.94 7.03
N PHE A 246 -24.44 11.74 7.64
CA PHE A 246 -24.75 13.09 7.16
C PHE A 246 -23.49 13.97 7.08
N SER A 247 -22.64 13.92 8.11
CA SER A 247 -21.41 14.70 8.12
C SER A 247 -20.40 14.26 7.03
N CYS A 248 -20.36 12.98 6.65
CA CYS A 248 -19.53 12.53 5.52
C CYS A 248 -20.13 12.93 4.16
N GLN A 249 -21.47 12.92 4.03
CA GLN A 249 -22.15 13.37 2.81
C GLN A 249 -21.98 14.87 2.57
N ASP A 250 -22.01 15.68 3.63
CA ASP A 250 -21.75 17.12 3.55
C ASP A 250 -20.30 17.43 3.16
N VAL A 251 -19.34 16.62 3.62
CA VAL A 251 -17.93 16.73 3.20
C VAL A 251 -17.74 16.34 1.73
N TRP A 252 -18.44 15.31 1.25
CA TRP A 252 -18.42 14.90 -0.15
C TRP A 252 -19.07 15.96 -1.07
N LEU A 253 -20.22 16.49 -0.69
CA LEU A 253 -20.92 17.57 -1.41
C LEU A 253 -20.14 18.88 -1.40
N SER A 254 -19.45 19.21 -0.31
CA SER A 254 -18.60 20.41 -0.24
C SER A 254 -17.38 20.35 -1.17
N TRP A 255 -16.92 19.15 -1.56
CA TRP A 255 -15.79 18.97 -2.46
C TRP A 255 -16.18 18.96 -3.93
N HIS A 256 -17.33 18.38 -4.28
CA HIS A 256 -17.84 18.38 -5.66
C HIS A 256 -18.72 19.59 -6.00
N GLY A 257 -19.18 20.35 -5.01
CA GLY A 257 -20.07 21.50 -5.17
C GLY A 257 -19.39 22.84 -5.49
N ASN A 258 -18.06 22.90 -5.60
CA ASN A 258 -17.33 24.13 -5.93
C ASN A 258 -16.63 24.04 -7.29
N GLY A 259 -17.34 23.51 -8.28
CA GLY A 259 -17.04 23.67 -9.70
C GLY A 259 -18.23 24.30 -10.39
N SER A 260 -18.38 25.62 -10.24
CA SER A 260 -19.19 26.49 -11.12
C SER A 260 -18.32 27.65 -11.54
#